data_AF-A0A2T0LAH7-F1
#
_entry.id   AF-A0A2T0LAH7-F1
#
_cell.length_a   1.000
_cell.length_b   1.000
_cell.length_c   1.000
_cell.angle_alpha   90.00
_cell.angle_beta   90.00
_cell.angle_gamma   90.00
#
_symmetry.space_group_name_H-M   'P 1'
#
loop_
_entity.id
_entity.type
_entity.pdbx_description
1 polymer ?
#
loop_
_entity_poly.entity_id
_entity_poly.type
_entity_poly.pdbx_seq_one_letter_code
_entity_poly.pdbx_strand_id
1 'polypeptide(L)'
;MSDAQMLDQERAADSLEKVKWIQKNCNEEDQDSYADYVERLPATILMNGLGQALAQLLAAAKKNERDPHYLLYRDVQGWLCRDDHRAPYRNASDVLEAITQNDRDK
;
A
#
# COMPACT_ATOMS: atom_id res chain seq x y z
N MET A 1 0.58 -16.26 22.56
CA MET A 1 0.22 -15.87 21.18
C MET A 1 1.50 -15.82 20.39
N SER A 2 1.54 -16.33 19.16
CA SER A 2 2.74 -16.29 18.33
C SER A 2 2.92 -14.92 17.67
N ASP A 3 4.14 -14.57 17.28
CA ASP A 3 4.43 -13.32 16.56
C ASP A 3 3.63 -13.19 15.27
N ALA A 4 3.34 -14.31 14.60
CA ALA A 4 2.48 -14.36 13.43
C ALA A 4 1.02 -13.97 13.76
N GLN A 5 0.47 -14.47 14.88
CA GLN A 5 -0.87 -14.07 15.33
C GLN A 5 -0.96 -12.57 15.64
N MET A 6 0.11 -11.98 16.16
CA MET A 6 0.16 -10.53 16.41
C MET A 6 0.25 -9.74 15.09
N LEU A 7 1.08 -10.18 14.14
CA LEU A 7 1.20 -9.49 12.85
C LEU A 7 -0.10 -9.52 12.03
N ASP A 8 -0.85 -10.61 12.06
CA ASP A 8 -2.13 -10.70 11.35
C ASP A 8 -3.20 -9.80 11.98
N GLN A 9 -3.19 -9.65 13.31
CA GLN A 9 -4.06 -8.68 14.00
C GLN A 9 -3.71 -7.24 13.63
N GLU A 10 -2.42 -6.92 13.53
CA GLU A 10 -1.96 -5.58 13.09
C GLU A 10 -2.36 -5.29 11.64
N ARG A 11 -2.20 -6.26 10.73
CA ARG A 11 -2.64 -6.15 9.34
C ARG A 11 -4.14 -5.89 9.24
N ALA A 12 -4.93 -6.63 10.02
CA ALA A 12 -6.38 -6.46 10.07
C ALA A 12 -6.79 -5.08 10.62
N ALA A 13 -6.10 -4.61 11.67
CA ALA A 13 -6.34 -3.30 12.27
C ALA A 13 -6.01 -2.15 11.30
N ASP A 14 -4.85 -2.19 10.65
CA ASP A 14 -4.44 -1.18 9.66
C ASP A 14 -5.40 -1.18 8.46
N SER A 15 -5.74 -2.35 7.91
CA SER A 15 -6.68 -2.47 6.80
C SER A 15 -8.06 -1.88 7.15
N LEU A 16 -8.57 -2.15 8.35
CA LEU A 16 -9.84 -1.60 8.82
C LEU A 16 -9.78 -0.08 8.97
N GLU A 17 -8.65 0.47 9.45
CA GLU A 17 -8.44 1.91 9.55
C GLU A 17 -8.51 2.57 8.16
N LYS A 18 -7.81 2.02 7.16
CA LYS A 18 -7.80 2.58 5.80
C LYS A 18 -9.17 2.54 5.15
N VAL A 19 -9.88 1.41 5.24
CA VAL A 19 -11.24 1.29 4.71
C VAL A 19 -12.19 2.29 5.37
N LYS A 20 -12.14 2.46 6.70
CA LYS A 20 -12.94 3.48 7.39
C LYS A 20 -12.59 4.90 6.96
N TRP A 21 -11.32 5.17 6.72
CA TRP A 21 -10.88 6.47 6.22
C TRP A 21 -11.46 6.72 4.82
N ILE A 22 -11.38 5.75 3.91
CA ILE A 22 -11.95 5.83 2.56
C ILE A 22 -13.47 6.08 2.61
N GLN A 23 -14.21 5.29 3.39
CA GLN A 23 -15.66 5.45 3.57
C GLN A 23 -16.07 6.83 4.10
N LYS A 24 -15.23 7.45 4.93
CA LYS A 24 -15.51 8.75 5.55
C LYS A 24 -15.12 9.94 4.67
N ASN A 25 -14.08 9.80 3.84
CA ASN A 25 -13.44 10.94 3.17
C ASN A 25 -13.58 10.94 1.64
N CYS A 26 -14.05 9.84 1.04
CA CYS A 26 -14.22 9.69 -0.40
C CYS A 26 -15.71 9.63 -0.78
N ASN A 27 -16.05 10.05 -2.00
CA ASN A 27 -17.39 9.84 -2.57
C ASN A 27 -17.57 8.36 -3.00
N GLU A 28 -18.79 7.97 -3.35
CA GLU A 28 -19.12 6.58 -3.73
C GLU A 28 -18.30 6.07 -4.94
N GLU A 29 -18.11 6.90 -5.97
CA GLU A 29 -17.32 6.55 -7.16
C GLU A 29 -15.84 6.28 -6.82
N ASP A 30 -15.25 7.12 -5.96
CA ASP A 30 -13.88 6.96 -5.48
C ASP A 30 -13.75 5.72 -4.58
N GLN A 31 -14.77 5.40 -3.78
CA GLN A 31 -14.80 4.20 -2.94
C GLN A 31 -14.84 2.91 -3.78
N ASP A 32 -15.70 2.88 -4.80
CA ASP A 32 -15.81 1.75 -5.73
C ASP A 32 -14.51 1.56 -6.51
N SER A 33 -13.93 2.67 -7.02
CA SER A 33 -12.64 2.65 -7.72
C SER A 33 -11.51 2.14 -6.82
N TYR A 34 -11.47 2.57 -5.56
CA TYR A 34 -10.49 2.10 -4.58
C TYR A 34 -10.60 0.59 -4.37
N ALA A 35 -11.83 0.07 -4.19
CA ALA A 35 -12.07 -1.37 -4.02
C ALA A 35 -11.62 -2.17 -5.24
N ASP A 36 -11.98 -1.72 -6.45
CA ASP A 36 -11.55 -2.29 -7.72
C ASP A 36 -10.01 -2.39 -7.83
N TYR A 37 -9.29 -1.36 -7.41
CA TYR A 37 -7.84 -1.33 -7.49
C TYR A 37 -7.19 -2.24 -6.45
N VAL A 38 -7.75 -2.31 -5.24
CA VAL A 38 -7.32 -3.26 -4.20
C VAL A 38 -7.44 -4.70 -4.68
N GLU A 39 -8.55 -5.06 -5.33
CA GLU A 39 -8.76 -6.43 -5.84
C GLU A 39 -7.77 -6.81 -6.95
N ARG A 40 -7.40 -5.86 -7.81
CA ARG A 40 -6.49 -6.09 -8.95
C ARG A 40 -5.02 -6.11 -8.54
N LEU A 41 -4.64 -5.33 -7.53
CA LEU A 41 -3.24 -5.11 -7.15
C LEU A 41 -2.46 -6.41 -6.88
N PRO A 42 -2.98 -7.43 -6.16
CA PRO A 42 -2.26 -8.69 -5.95
C PRO A 42 -1.85 -9.39 -7.25
N ALA A 43 -2.74 -9.41 -8.25
CA ALA A 43 -2.44 -10.00 -9.55
C ALA A 43 -1.36 -9.19 -10.30
N THR A 44 -1.42 -7.86 -10.25
CA THR A 44 -0.40 -6.98 -10.84
C THR A 44 0.96 -7.17 -10.16
N ILE A 45 0.99 -7.33 -8.83
CA ILE A 45 2.24 -7.62 -8.10
C ILE A 45 2.84 -8.95 -8.56
N LEU A 46 2.04 -9.99 -8.76
CA LEU A 46 2.53 -11.28 -9.23
C LEU A 46 3.05 -11.23 -10.66
N MET A 47 2.40 -10.46 -11.54
CA MET A 47 2.74 -10.41 -12.97
C MET A 47 3.99 -9.57 -13.26
N ASN A 48 4.19 -8.46 -12.55
CA ASN A 48 5.23 -7.47 -12.89
C ASN A 48 6.09 -7.05 -11.68
N GLY A 49 5.79 -7.55 -10.48
CA GLY A 49 6.52 -7.22 -9.26
C GLY A 49 6.01 -5.95 -8.56
N LEU A 50 6.30 -5.87 -7.26
CA LEU A 50 5.82 -4.81 -6.38
C LEU A 50 6.19 -3.40 -6.86
N GLY A 51 7.46 -3.17 -7.20
CA GLY A 51 7.93 -1.84 -7.63
C GLY A 51 7.21 -1.33 -8.88
N GLN A 52 7.00 -2.20 -9.87
CA GLN A 52 6.28 -1.81 -11.09
C GLN A 52 4.79 -1.60 -10.83
N ALA A 53 4.15 -2.43 -10.00
CA ALA A 53 2.75 -2.29 -9.63
C ALA A 53 2.50 -0.96 -8.89
N LEU A 54 3.34 -0.62 -7.91
CA LEU A 54 3.25 0.65 -7.19
C LEU A 54 3.55 1.86 -8.08
N ALA A 55 4.52 1.75 -8.99
CA ALA A 55 4.80 2.81 -9.96
C ALA A 55 3.62 3.06 -10.91
N GLN A 56 2.88 2.03 -11.31
CA GLN A 56 1.66 2.18 -12.11
C GLN A 56 0.57 2.94 -11.37
N LEU A 57 0.31 2.61 -10.09
CA LEU A 57 -0.62 3.35 -9.25
C LEU A 57 -0.23 4.83 -9.14
N LEU A 58 1.05 5.10 -8.84
CA LEU A 58 1.54 6.47 -8.71
C LEU A 58 1.44 7.26 -10.02
N ALA A 59 1.75 6.63 -11.16
CA ALA A 59 1.64 7.25 -12.48
C ALA A 59 0.18 7.54 -12.86
N ALA A 60 -0.73 6.60 -12.57
CA ALA A 60 -2.17 6.74 -12.86
C ALA A 60 -2.80 7.91 -12.09
N ALA A 61 -2.37 8.15 -10.86
CA ALA A 61 -2.86 9.25 -10.03
C ALA A 61 -2.50 10.66 -10.55
N LYS A 62 -1.52 10.80 -11.46
CA LYS A 62 -1.11 12.09 -12.04
C LYS A 62 -0.87 13.21 -11.01
N LYS A 63 -0.28 12.88 -9.84
CA LYS A 63 -0.04 13.78 -8.69
C LYS A 63 -1.30 14.25 -7.94
N ASN A 64 -2.46 13.67 -8.20
CA ASN A 64 -3.66 13.93 -7.40
C ASN A 64 -3.66 13.01 -6.17
N GLU A 65 -3.38 13.57 -4.99
CA GLU A 65 -3.34 12.82 -3.73
C GLU A 65 -4.72 12.32 -3.25
N ARG A 66 -5.80 12.79 -3.89
CA ARG A 66 -7.16 12.30 -3.64
C ARG A 66 -7.59 11.19 -4.60
N ASP A 67 -6.78 10.91 -5.62
CA ASP A 67 -7.09 9.85 -6.59
C ASP A 67 -7.02 8.47 -5.92
N PRO A 68 -7.98 7.56 -6.17
CA PRO A 68 -7.97 6.23 -5.56
C PRO A 68 -6.70 5.42 -5.82
N HIS A 69 -6.02 5.62 -6.95
CA HIS A 69 -4.71 4.98 -7.20
C HIS A 69 -3.64 5.49 -6.21
N TYR A 70 -3.61 6.79 -5.94
CA TYR A 70 -2.68 7.37 -4.98
C TYR A 70 -2.99 6.91 -3.56
N LEU A 71 -4.27 6.85 -3.19
CA LEU A 71 -4.68 6.38 -1.86
C LEU A 71 -4.19 4.95 -1.61
N LEU A 72 -4.36 4.05 -2.59
CA LEU A 72 -3.87 2.68 -2.50
C LEU A 72 -2.34 2.62 -2.45
N TYR A 73 -1.65 3.38 -3.31
CA TYR A 73 -0.19 3.52 -3.28
C TYR A 73 0.31 3.94 -1.89
N ARG A 74 -0.29 5.00 -1.33
CA ARG A 74 0.05 5.57 -0.03
C ARG A 74 -0.18 4.57 1.09
N ASP A 75 -1.29 3.82 1.06
CA ASP A 75 -1.63 2.87 2.10
C ASP A 75 -0.64 1.69 2.13
N VAL A 76 -0.25 1.18 0.94
CA VAL A 76 0.80 0.16 0.84
C VAL A 76 2.17 0.71 1.27
N GLN A 77 2.54 1.92 0.85
CA GLN A 77 3.76 2.59 1.31
C GLN A 77 3.76 2.74 2.84
N GLY A 78 2.65 3.21 3.42
CA GLY A 78 2.51 3.39 4.85
C GLY A 78 2.75 2.10 5.63
N TRP A 79 2.20 0.98 5.14
CA TRP A 79 2.44 -0.32 5.76
C TRP A 79 3.90 -0.76 5.61
N LEU A 80 4.49 -0.66 4.42
CA LEU A 80 5.83 -1.20 4.16
C LEU A 80 6.97 -0.34 4.76
N CYS A 81 6.71 0.94 5.01
CA CYS A 81 7.69 1.90 5.49
C CYS A 81 7.50 2.33 6.96
N ARG A 82 6.49 1.79 7.67
CA ARG A 82 6.21 2.10 9.08
C ARG A 82 7.45 1.93 9.96
N ASP A 83 7.48 2.63 11.10
CA ASP A 83 8.53 2.48 12.11
C ASP A 83 8.37 1.19 12.92
N ASP A 84 8.50 0.05 12.23
CA ASP A 84 8.46 -1.29 12.79
C ASP A 84 9.65 -2.09 12.25
N HIS A 85 10.33 -2.82 13.13
CA HIS A 85 11.45 -3.70 12.75
C HIS A 85 11.07 -4.80 11.74
N ARG A 86 9.79 -5.15 11.62
CA ARG A 86 9.25 -6.11 10.65
C ARG A 86 8.93 -5.47 9.29
N ALA A 87 8.99 -4.14 9.19
CA ALA A 87 8.71 -3.43 7.95
C ALA A 87 9.92 -3.54 7.00
N PRO A 88 9.75 -3.99 5.75
CA PRO A 88 10.87 -4.24 4.84
C PRO A 88 11.60 -2.96 4.43
N TYR A 89 10.93 -1.81 4.47
CA TYR A 89 11.48 -0.50 4.14
C TYR A 89 11.34 0.48 5.31
N ARG A 90 11.56 -0.02 6.54
CA ARG A 90 11.40 0.75 7.77
C ARG A 90 11.98 2.16 7.66
N ASN A 91 11.16 3.17 7.97
CA ASN A 91 11.51 4.59 7.97
C ASN A 91 11.88 5.19 6.60
N ALA A 92 11.67 4.47 5.49
CA ALA A 92 11.81 5.06 4.16
C ALA A 92 10.68 6.07 3.90
N SER A 93 11.02 7.23 3.36
CA SER A 93 10.05 8.26 2.97
C SER A 93 9.32 7.95 1.66
N ASP A 94 9.97 7.18 0.78
CA ASP A 94 9.46 6.78 -0.53
C ASP A 94 9.73 5.29 -0.75
N VAL A 95 8.66 4.51 -0.95
CA VAL A 95 8.77 3.05 -1.13
C VAL A 95 9.38 2.67 -2.47
N LEU A 96 9.19 3.47 -3.53
CA LEU A 96 9.76 3.20 -4.85
C LEU A 96 11.27 3.46 -4.85
N GLU A 97 11.71 4.53 -4.18
CA GLU A 97 13.14 4.75 -3.93
C GLU A 97 13.73 3.60 -3.11
N ALA A 98 13.06 3.20 -2.02
CA ALA A 98 13.53 2.10 -1.18
C ALA A 98 13.62 0.75 -1.91
N ILE A 99 12.66 0.45 -2.80
CA ILE A 99 12.66 -0.76 -3.63
C ILE A 99 13.83 -0.75 -4.62
N THR A 100 14.20 0.40 -5.16
CA THR A 100 15.29 0.52 -6.15
C THR A 100 16.68 0.56 -5.52
N GLN A 101 16.77 0.96 -4.25
CA GLN A 101 18.03 1.12 -3.53
C GLN A 101 18.38 -0.07 -2.63
N ASN A 102 17.41 -0.89 -2.21
CA ASN A 102 17.68 -2.12 -1.48
C ASN A 102 17.95 -3.27 -2.45
N ASP A 103 19.19 -3.77 -2.45
CA ASP A 103 19.51 -5.05 -3.09
C ASP A 103 18.74 -6.19 -2.40
N ARG A 104 18.22 -7.12 -3.19
CA ARG A 104 17.44 -8.28 -2.72
C ARG A 104 18.25 -9.33 -1.92
N ASP A 105 19.51 -9.04 -1.59
CA ASP A 105 20.47 -9.99 -1.00
C ASP A 105 20.97 -9.58 0.41
N LYS A 106 20.05 -9.43 1.37
CA LYS A 106 20.38 -9.52 2.81
C LYS A 106 19.35 -10.31 3.58
#